data_AF-A0A2D5HAQ8-F1
#
_entry.id   AF-A0A2D5HAQ8-F1
#
_cell.length_a   1.000
_cell.length_b   1.000
_cell.length_c   1.000
_cell.angle_alpha   90.00
_cell.angle_beta   90.00
_cell.angle_gamma   90.00
#
_symmetry.space_group_name_H-M   'P 1'
#
loop_
_entity.id
_entity.type
_entity.pdbx_description
1 polymer ?
#
loop_
_entity_poly.entity_id
_entity_poly.type
_entity_poly.pdbx_seq_one_letter_code
_entity_poly.pdbx_strand_id
1 'polypeptide(L)'
;MTTLTIMPAGRTVDAPEGASLLSLIGGGEPADHDCSDACHVSVLEGRKGLSRISSDENGKLDMIVGVGSKSRMACHATILGTEDVTVEILSFV
;
A
#
# COMPACT_ATOMS: atom_id res chain seq x y z
N MET A 1 10.33 7.76 13.51
CA MET A 1 9.91 8.22 12.18
C MET A 1 10.21 7.10 11.23
N THR A 2 9.17 6.53 10.64
CA THR A 2 9.25 5.45 9.67
C THR A 2 9.26 6.05 8.28
N THR A 3 10.03 5.45 7.37
CA THR A 3 10.11 5.89 5.98
C THR A 3 9.39 4.91 5.08
N LEU A 4 8.67 5.43 4.09
CA LEU A 4 8.10 4.65 3.00
C LEU A 4 8.95 4.84 1.74
N THR A 5 9.48 3.76 1.20
CA THR A 5 10.19 3.74 -0.08
C THR A 5 9.24 3.29 -1.18
N ILE A 6 9.14 4.06 -2.26
CA ILE A 6 8.22 3.86 -3.37
C ILE A 6 9.03 3.51 -4.63
N MET A 7 8.89 2.27 -5.08
CA MET A 7 9.50 1.71 -6.28
C MET A 7 8.51 1.70 -7.45
N PRO A 8 8.98 1.79 -8.72
CA PRO A 8 10.38 1.92 -9.16
C PRO A 8 10.92 3.36 -9.14
N ALA A 9 10.11 4.34 -8.71
CA ALA A 9 10.51 5.75 -8.67
C ALA A 9 11.68 6.05 -7.72
N GLY A 10 12.00 5.14 -6.79
CA GLY A 10 13.05 5.30 -5.80
C GLY A 10 12.80 6.45 -4.84
N ARG A 11 11.53 6.87 -4.67
CA ARG A 11 11.18 7.99 -3.79
C ARG A 11 10.99 7.51 -2.37
N THR A 12 11.65 8.16 -1.43
CA THR A 12 11.43 7.97 0.00
C THR A 12 10.62 9.13 0.56
N VAL A 13 9.56 8.80 1.28
CA VAL A 13 8.70 9.78 1.95
C VAL A 13 8.59 9.44 3.43
N ASP A 14 8.34 10.47 4.26
CA ASP A 14 8.06 10.25 5.67
C ASP A 14 6.68 9.61 5.82
N ALA A 15 6.61 8.55 6.61
CA ALA A 15 5.42 7.73 6.80
C ALA A 15 5.04 7.76 8.28
N PRO A 16 4.26 8.77 8.72
CA PRO A 16 3.85 8.86 10.11
C PRO A 16 2.88 7.72 10.46
N GLU A 17 2.89 7.31 11.73
CA GLU A 17 1.92 6.36 12.24
C GLU A 17 0.48 6.86 12.00
N GLY A 18 -0.40 5.96 11.55
CA GLY A 18 -1.77 6.30 11.19
C GLY A 18 -1.96 6.87 9.78
N ALA A 19 -0.89 7.14 9.02
CA ALA A 19 -1.02 7.59 7.64
C ALA A 19 -1.53 6.47 6.72
N SER A 20 -2.42 6.83 5.78
CA SER A 20 -2.86 5.91 4.74
C SER A 20 -1.78 5.76 3.67
N LEU A 21 -1.51 4.53 3.26
CA LEU A 21 -0.50 4.22 2.25
C LEU A 21 -0.83 4.88 0.91
N LEU A 22 -2.11 4.94 0.54
CA LEU A 22 -2.61 5.62 -0.66
C LEU A 22 -2.19 7.10 -0.71
N SER A 23 -2.33 7.81 0.40
CA SER A 23 -2.00 9.23 0.50
C SER A 23 -0.50 9.45 0.30
N LEU A 24 0.33 8.57 0.86
CA LEU A 24 1.78 8.63 0.76
C LEU A 24 2.31 8.33 -0.66
N ILE A 25 1.62 7.47 -1.41
CA ILE A 25 1.99 7.17 -2.81
C ILE A 25 1.39 8.16 -3.82
N GLY A 26 0.63 9.17 -3.37
CA GLY A 26 0.05 10.19 -4.22
C GLY A 26 -1.29 9.83 -4.87
N GLY A 27 -1.98 8.80 -4.36
CA GLY A 27 -3.29 8.36 -4.86
C GLY A 27 -4.50 9.15 -4.32
N GLY A 28 -4.26 10.17 -3.50
CA GLY A 28 -5.29 10.99 -2.86
C GLY A 28 -5.72 10.46 -1.48
N GLU A 29 -6.82 11.00 -0.96
CA GLU A 29 -7.41 10.55 0.30
C GLU A 29 -8.26 9.29 0.10
N PRO A 30 -8.19 8.30 1.01
CA PRO A 30 -8.93 7.04 0.88
C PRO A 30 -10.45 7.21 0.89
N ALA A 31 -10.96 8.36 1.35
CA ALA A 31 -12.39 8.66 1.41
C ALA A 31 -13.01 9.03 0.05
N ASP A 32 -12.20 9.51 -0.91
CA ASP A 32 -12.66 9.98 -2.22
C ASP A 32 -12.23 9.05 -3.36
N HIS A 33 -11.47 7.99 -3.04
CA HIS A 33 -10.86 7.12 -4.03
C HIS A 33 -11.75 5.92 -4.38
N ASP A 34 -12.10 5.78 -5.66
CA ASP A 34 -12.66 4.56 -6.24
C ASP A 34 -11.61 3.43 -6.13
N CYS A 35 -11.68 2.66 -5.04
CA CYS A 35 -10.74 1.58 -4.69
C CYS A 35 -10.88 0.40 -5.67
N SER A 36 -10.29 0.61 -6.86
CA SER A 36 -10.15 -0.23 -8.05
C SER A 36 -8.73 -0.81 -8.14
N ASP A 37 -8.43 -1.58 -9.19
CA ASP A 37 -7.17 -2.29 -9.42
C ASP A 37 -5.94 -1.36 -9.43
N ALA A 38 -6.13 -0.06 -9.71
CA ALA A 38 -5.10 0.97 -9.65
C ALA A 38 -4.51 1.19 -8.24
N CYS A 39 -5.20 0.73 -7.19
CA CYS A 39 -4.71 0.77 -5.81
C CYS A 39 -3.81 -0.41 -5.43
N HIS A 40 -3.62 -1.37 -6.33
CA HIS A 40 -2.82 -2.56 -6.07
C HIS A 40 -1.33 -2.22 -6.01
N VAL A 41 -0.70 -2.55 -4.89
CA VAL A 41 0.74 -2.37 -4.65
C VAL A 41 1.36 -3.66 -4.13
N SER A 42 2.65 -3.83 -4.38
CA SER A 42 3.44 -4.93 -3.83
C SER A 42 4.29 -4.44 -2.68
N VAL A 43 4.12 -5.02 -1.50
CA VAL A 43 4.98 -4.74 -0.34
C VAL A 43 6.23 -5.62 -0.42
N LEU A 44 7.35 -5.00 -0.76
CA LEU A 44 8.64 -5.65 -0.87
C LEU A 44 9.21 -5.96 0.52
N GLU A 45 9.15 -4.98 1.42
CA GLU A 45 9.65 -5.02 2.80
C GLU A 45 8.73 -4.23 3.73
N GLY A 46 8.80 -4.48 5.04
CA GLY A 46 8.00 -3.71 6.00
C GLY A 46 6.57 -4.21 6.22
N ARG A 47 6.24 -5.46 5.86
CA ARG A 47 4.86 -5.99 5.93
C ARG A 47 4.24 -5.93 7.31
N LYS A 48 5.04 -5.98 8.38
CA LYS A 48 4.55 -5.88 9.76
C LYS A 48 4.34 -4.42 10.20
N GLY A 49 4.92 -3.47 9.47
CA GLY A 49 4.69 -2.04 9.61
C GLY A 49 3.36 -1.55 9.03
N LEU A 50 2.55 -2.45 8.48
CA LEU A 50 1.25 -2.16 7.91
C LEU A 50 0.12 -2.81 8.70
N SER A 51 -1.05 -2.20 8.65
CA SER A 51 -2.29 -2.79 9.18
C SER A 51 -2.54 -4.19 8.66
N ARG A 52 -3.28 -4.99 9.44
CA ARG A 52 -3.71 -6.32 9.02
C ARG A 52 -4.61 -6.24 7.79
N ILE A 53 -4.58 -7.31 6.99
CA ILE A 53 -5.48 -7.46 5.86
C ILE A 53 -6.90 -7.67 6.38
N SER A 54 -7.83 -6.85 5.92
CA SER A 54 -9.26 -7.01 6.20
C SER A 54 -9.89 -7.97 5.20
N SER A 55 -11.00 -8.62 5.56
CA SER A 55 -11.70 -9.54 4.66
C SER A 55 -12.18 -8.87 3.36
N ASP A 56 -12.58 -7.59 3.44
CA ASP A 56 -13.01 -6.80 2.28
C ASP A 56 -11.86 -6.61 1.28
N GLU A 57 -10.68 -6.23 1.78
CA GLU A 57 -9.48 -6.12 0.97
C GLU A 57 -9.09 -7.46 0.35
N ASN A 58 -9.15 -8.55 1.11
CA ASN A 58 -8.82 -9.87 0.58
C ASN A 58 -9.77 -10.28 -0.56
N GLY A 59 -11.05 -9.95 -0.45
CA GLY A 59 -12.03 -10.19 -1.51
C GLY A 59 -11.71 -9.40 -2.78
N LYS A 60 -11.25 -8.15 -2.65
CA LYS A 60 -10.79 -7.35 -3.80
C LYS A 60 -9.52 -7.90 -4.42
N LEU A 61 -8.54 -8.28 -3.60
CA LEU A 61 -7.29 -8.87 -4.08
C LEU A 61 -7.57 -10.13 -4.91
N ASP A 62 -8.49 -11.00 -4.48
CA ASP A 62 -8.86 -12.25 -5.18
C ASP A 62 -9.38 -12.02 -6.61
N MET A 63 -9.94 -10.84 -6.89
CA MET A 63 -10.43 -10.49 -8.23
C MET A 63 -9.30 -10.05 -9.19
N ILE A 64 -8.12 -9.73 -8.67
CA ILE A 64 -6.98 -9.25 -9.46
C ILE A 64 -6.20 -10.44 -10.01
N VAL A 65 -5.73 -10.37 -11.25
CA VAL A 65 -4.85 -11.41 -11.81
C VAL A 65 -3.40 -11.12 -11.38
N GLY A 66 -2.70 -12.12 -10.83
CA GLY A 66 -1.30 -11.98 -10.44
C GLY A 66 -1.07 -11.48 -9.00
N VAL A 67 -2.10 -11.54 -8.15
CA VAL A 67 -1.98 -11.38 -6.69
C VAL A 67 -1.02 -12.43 -6.12
N GLY A 68 -0.17 -11.99 -5.20
CA GLY A 68 0.69 -12.86 -4.42
C GLY A 68 0.66 -12.49 -2.94
N SER A 69 1.46 -13.17 -2.13
CA SER A 69 1.52 -12.91 -0.69
C SER A 69 1.98 -11.49 -0.34
N LYS A 70 2.63 -10.79 -1.26
CA LYS A 70 3.11 -9.40 -1.09
C LYS A 70 2.10 -8.35 -1.55
N SER A 71 1.01 -8.75 -2.19
CA SER A 71 0.00 -7.84 -2.71
C SER A 71 -0.80 -7.20 -1.57
N ARG A 72 -1.03 -5.89 -1.69
CA ARG A 72 -1.85 -5.08 -0.78
C ARG A 72 -2.63 -4.05 -1.58
N MET A 73 -3.78 -3.64 -1.04
CA MET A 73 -4.50 -2.48 -1.55
C MET A 73 -4.07 -1.25 -0.77
N ALA A 74 -3.48 -0.26 -1.45
CA ALA A 74 -3.03 0.98 -0.82
C ALA A 74 -4.17 1.73 -0.12
N CYS A 75 -5.40 1.69 -0.65
CA CYS A 75 -6.61 2.25 -0.03
C CYS A 75 -6.96 1.63 1.34
N HIS A 76 -6.56 0.38 1.60
CA HIS A 76 -6.88 -0.35 2.85
C HIS A 76 -5.69 -0.49 3.79
N ALA A 77 -4.50 -0.04 3.37
CA ALA A 77 -3.28 -0.14 4.15
C ALA A 77 -3.00 1.16 4.90
N THR A 78 -2.76 1.04 6.20
CA THR A 78 -2.32 2.15 7.07
C THR A 78 -0.96 1.82 7.67
N ILE A 79 -0.12 2.83 7.84
CA ILE A 79 1.19 2.74 8.47
C ILE A 79 1.03 2.61 9.98
N LEU A 80 1.66 1.61 10.58
CA LEU A 80 1.66 1.39 12.03
C LEU A 80 2.83 2.06 12.74
N GLY A 81 3.85 2.51 11.99
CA GLY A 81 5.03 3.18 12.55
C GLY A 81 6.03 2.27 13.25
N THR A 82 5.93 0.94 13.09
CA THR A 82 6.80 -0.04 13.76
C THR A 82 8.11 -0.33 13.03
N GLU A 83 8.11 -0.25 11.70
CA GLU A 83 9.28 -0.50 10.83
C GLU A 83 9.13 0.27 9.51
N ASP A 84 10.25 0.53 8.83
CA ASP A 84 10.27 1.08 7.48
C ASP A 84 9.58 0.13 6.48
N VAL A 85 8.96 0.73 5.47
CA VAL A 85 8.16 0.00 4.49
C VAL A 85 8.65 0.31 3.09
N THR A 86 8.84 -0.74 2.29
CA THR A 86 9.16 -0.61 0.87
C THR A 86 8.00 -1.16 0.07
N VAL A 87 7.39 -0.29 -0.74
CA VAL A 87 6.32 -0.64 -1.65
C VAL A 87 6.75 -0.43 -3.09
N GLU A 88 6.21 -1.28 -3.94
CA GLU A 88 6.32 -1.18 -5.38
C GLU A 88 4.94 -0.89 -5.96
N ILE A 89 4.85 0.22 -6.69
CA ILE A 89 3.65 0.56 -7.45
C ILE A 89 3.67 -0.28 -8.71
N LEU A 90 2.70 -1.19 -8.80
CA LEU A 90 2.49 -2.02 -9.97
C LEU A 90 1.69 -1.18 -10.97
N SER A 91 2.38 -0.36 -11.75
CA SER A 91 1.76 0.25 -12.93
C SER A 91 1.46 -0.86 -13.93
N PHE A 92 0.24 -1.41 -13.90
CA PHE A 92 -0.27 -2.15 -15.03
C PHE A 92 -0.54 -1.15 -16.16
N VAL A 93 0.36 -1.16 -17.15
CA VAL A 93 0.12 -0.55 -18.47
C VAL A 93 -0.86 -1.39 -19.26
#